data_AF-A0A656AA80-F1
#
_entry.id   AF-A0A656AA80-F1
#
_cell.length_a   1.000
_cell.length_b   1.000
_cell.length_c   1.000
_cell.angle_alpha   90.00
_cell.angle_beta   90.00
_cell.angle_gamma   90.00
#
_symmetry.space_group_name_H-M   'P 1'
#
loop_
_entity.id
_entity.type
_entity.pdbx_description
1 polymer ?
#
loop_
_entity_poly.entity_id
_entity_poly.type
_entity_poly.pdbx_seq_one_letter_code
_entity_poly.pdbx_strand_id
1 'polypeptide(L)'
;MKGEANQETRLPSLTYNMNILQHIEAPETFCVTLNSSEDIDPSKILRRFTYHHPVFSRPAIEAQQKKAQISGVNHTWFCGAYWHNGFHEDGVRSALDVVTQLEAYAQRSEQGAA
;
A
#
# COMPACT_ATOMS: atom_id res chain seq x y z
N MET A 1 4.53 22.77 28.79
CA MET A 1 4.32 21.37 29.18
C MET A 1 5.62 20.61 28.92
N LYS A 2 6.18 19.95 29.93
CA LYS A 2 7.41 19.14 29.77
C LYS A 2 7.05 17.89 28.96
N GLY A 3 7.75 17.65 27.85
CA GLY A 3 7.64 16.41 27.09
C GLY A 3 8.24 15.25 27.90
N GLU A 4 7.50 14.16 28.02
CA GLU A 4 7.97 12.95 28.70
C GLU A 4 8.97 12.20 27.78
N ALA A 5 9.96 11.55 28.39
CA ALA A 5 11.15 10.96 27.77
C ALA A 5 10.89 9.75 26.83
N ASN A 6 9.65 9.53 26.40
CA ASN A 6 9.23 8.40 25.55
C ASN A 6 8.36 8.83 24.34
N GLN A 7 8.30 10.14 24.05
CA GLN A 7 7.50 10.67 22.93
C GLN A 7 8.13 10.36 21.56
N GLU A 8 9.46 10.21 21.46
CA GLU A 8 10.15 9.95 20.18
C GLU A 8 9.94 8.53 19.62
N THR A 9 9.56 7.56 20.46
CA THR A 9 9.39 6.14 20.10
C THR A 9 7.93 5.71 19.96
N ARG A 10 6.96 6.57 20.33
CA ARG A 10 5.54 6.26 20.24
C ARG A 10 5.08 6.38 18.79
N LEU A 11 4.49 5.31 18.25
CA LEU A 11 3.89 5.35 16.92
C LEU A 11 2.82 6.46 16.85
N PRO A 12 2.71 7.16 15.70
CA PRO A 12 1.69 8.17 15.53
C PRO A 12 0.31 7.53 15.68
N SER A 13 -0.51 8.14 16.52
CA SER A 13 -1.90 7.76 16.72
C SER A 13 -2.80 8.69 15.93
N LEU A 14 -3.81 8.12 15.30
CA LEU A 14 -4.79 8.86 14.53
C LEU A 14 -6.15 8.20 14.65
N THR A 15 -7.20 8.99 14.87
CA THR A 15 -8.58 8.51 14.84
C THR A 15 -9.37 9.29 13.81
N TYR A 16 -10.00 8.56 12.90
CA TYR A 16 -10.91 9.10 11.90
C TYR A 16 -12.36 8.97 12.37
N ASN A 17 -13.12 10.05 12.25
CA ASN A 17 -14.58 10.00 12.36
C ASN A 17 -15.17 9.61 11.00
N MET A 18 -15.67 8.38 10.90
CA MET A 18 -16.17 7.82 9.65
C MET A 18 -17.55 8.37 9.27
N ASN A 19 -18.34 8.84 10.24
CA ASN A 19 -19.61 9.52 9.93
C ASN A 19 -19.38 10.77 9.10
N ILE A 20 -18.33 11.55 9.41
CA ILE A 20 -17.96 12.73 8.64
C ILE A 20 -17.36 12.32 7.29
N LEU A 21 -16.37 11.41 7.29
CA LEU A 21 -15.62 11.07 6.08
C LEU A 21 -16.42 10.30 5.02
N GLN A 22 -17.40 9.51 5.46
CA GLN A 22 -18.19 8.63 4.60
C GLN A 22 -19.67 9.02 4.59
N HIS A 23 -20.03 10.15 5.23
CA HIS A 23 -21.41 10.63 5.34
C HIS A 23 -22.39 9.59 5.93
N ILE A 24 -21.98 8.90 7.00
CA ILE A 24 -22.82 7.90 7.67
C ILE A 24 -23.77 8.59 8.65
N GLU A 25 -25.07 8.47 8.40
CA GLU A 25 -26.13 8.90 9.31
C GLU A 25 -26.48 7.77 10.29
N ALA A 26 -26.03 7.90 11.53
CA ALA A 26 -26.30 6.94 12.60
C ALA A 26 -26.30 7.67 13.96
N PRO A 27 -27.04 7.15 14.97
CA PRO A 27 -26.96 7.70 16.32
C PRO A 27 -25.58 7.47 16.96
N GLU A 28 -24.82 6.47 16.50
CA GLU A 28 -23.47 6.19 16.95
C GLU A 28 -22.39 6.85 16.06
N THR A 29 -21.26 7.20 16.69
CA THR A 29 -20.05 7.61 15.97
C THR A 29 -19.18 6.39 15.68
N PHE A 30 -18.93 6.13 14.40
CA PHE A 30 -17.99 5.12 13.94
C PHE A 30 -16.59 5.72 13.82
N CYS A 31 -15.64 5.10 14.52
CA CYS A 31 -14.25 5.51 14.54
C CYS A 31 -13.35 4.46 13.89
N VAL A 32 -12.34 4.91 13.14
CA VAL A 32 -11.20 4.08 12.75
C VAL A 32 -9.96 4.67 13.40
N THR A 33 -9.35 3.91 14.30
CA THR A 33 -8.15 4.33 15.05
C THR A 33 -6.94 3.52 14.61
N LEU A 34 -5.83 4.21 14.34
CA LEU A 34 -4.53 3.64 14.03
C LEU A 34 -3.61 3.76 15.26
N ASN A 35 -2.93 2.66 15.60
CA ASN A 35 -1.84 2.61 16.60
C ASN A 35 -2.18 3.12 18.02
N SER A 36 -3.43 3.06 18.46
CA SER A 36 -3.83 3.30 19.86
C SER A 36 -4.95 2.36 20.29
N SER A 37 -4.65 1.07 20.15
CA SER A 37 -5.59 -0.01 20.42
C SER A 37 -5.83 -0.25 21.91
N GLU A 38 -4.87 0.14 22.74
CA GLU A 38 -4.83 0.03 24.19
C GLU A 38 -5.70 1.09 24.89
N ASP A 39 -5.95 2.22 24.21
CA ASP A 39 -6.73 3.34 24.73
C ASP A 39 -8.25 3.19 24.48
N ILE A 40 -8.67 2.08 23.84
CA ILE A 40 -10.06 1.84 23.42
C ILE A 40 -10.69 0.74 24.28
N ASP A 41 -11.88 1.01 24.83
CA ASP A 41 -12.70 0.00 25.50
C ASP A 41 -12.91 -1.22 24.59
N PRO A 42 -12.44 -2.43 24.97
CA PRO A 42 -12.55 -3.63 24.15
C PRO A 42 -13.99 -3.97 23.74
N SER A 43 -14.99 -3.60 24.54
CA SER A 43 -16.41 -3.84 24.24
C SER A 43 -16.93 -2.98 23.07
N LYS A 44 -16.21 -1.92 22.71
CA LYS A 44 -16.55 -0.99 21.62
C LYS A 44 -15.84 -1.31 20.31
N ILE A 45 -14.97 -2.32 20.30
CA ILE A 45 -14.17 -2.67 19.13
C ILE A 45 -14.94 -3.60 18.22
N LEU A 46 -15.40 -3.08 17.09
CA LEU A 46 -16.14 -3.86 16.09
C LEU A 46 -15.22 -4.87 15.39
N ARG A 47 -14.03 -4.42 14.98
CA ARG A 47 -13.01 -5.22 14.28
C ARG A 47 -11.59 -4.67 14.51
N ARG A 48 -10.59 -5.54 14.36
CA ARG A 48 -9.16 -5.18 14.35
C ARG A 48 -8.52 -5.75 13.08
N PHE A 49 -7.65 -4.97 12.45
CA PHE A 49 -6.92 -5.35 11.26
C PHE A 49 -5.44 -4.99 11.42
N THR A 50 -4.57 -5.80 10.83
CA THR A 50 -3.13 -5.52 10.76
C THR A 50 -2.78 -5.20 9.31
N TYR A 51 -2.37 -3.97 9.06
CA TYR A 51 -1.90 -3.51 7.75
C TYR A 51 -0.39 -3.26 7.80
N HIS A 52 0.29 -3.54 6.69
CA HIS A 52 1.70 -3.25 6.51
C HIS A 52 1.83 -2.20 5.41
N HIS A 53 2.52 -1.09 5.71
CA HIS A 53 2.80 -0.05 4.73
C HIS A 53 4.26 -0.17 4.25
N PRO A 54 4.51 -0.08 2.92
CA PRO A 54 5.87 -0.02 2.39
C PRO A 54 6.62 1.18 2.95
N VAL A 55 7.87 0.97 3.36
CA VAL A 55 8.76 2.04 3.79
C VAL A 55 9.58 2.51 2.60
N PHE A 56 9.41 3.76 2.20
CA PHE A 56 10.19 4.41 1.14
C PHE A 56 11.58 4.80 1.62
N SER A 57 12.43 3.79 1.75
CA SER A 57 13.86 3.95 2.05
C SER A 57 14.66 4.15 0.76
N ARG A 58 15.87 4.72 0.86
CA ARG A 58 16.78 4.83 -0.29
C ARG A 58 17.04 3.47 -0.96
N PRO A 59 17.33 2.37 -0.21
CA PRO A 59 17.47 1.05 -0.82
C PRO A 59 16.22 0.57 -1.55
N ALA A 60 15.01 0.88 -1.05
CA ALA A 60 13.77 0.50 -1.71
C ALA A 60 13.60 1.23 -3.06
N ILE A 61 13.89 2.54 -3.10
CA ILE A 61 13.83 3.34 -4.32
C ILE A 61 14.89 2.88 -5.33
N GLU A 62 16.11 2.56 -4.89
CA GLU A 62 17.14 1.99 -5.75
C GLU A 62 16.76 0.62 -6.31
N ALA A 63 16.06 -0.21 -5.52
CA ALA A 63 15.55 -1.50 -5.98
C ALA A 63 14.45 -1.36 -7.03
N GLN A 64 13.57 -0.34 -6.92
CA GLN A 64 12.55 -0.06 -7.94
C GLN A 64 13.16 0.15 -9.33
N GLN A 65 14.31 0.81 -9.43
CA GLN A 65 15.01 1.06 -10.70
C GLN A 65 15.52 -0.22 -11.37
N LYS A 66 15.58 -1.34 -10.63
CA LYS A 66 16.05 -2.64 -11.13
C LYS A 66 14.91 -3.52 -11.65
N LYS A 67 13.68 -3.00 -11.81
CA LYS A 67 12.50 -3.73 -12.32
C LYS A 67 12.77 -4.53 -13.60
N ALA A 68 13.52 -3.95 -14.54
CA ALA A 68 13.85 -4.59 -15.82
C ALA A 68 14.77 -5.81 -15.69
N GLN A 69 15.46 -6.00 -14.55
CA GLN A 69 16.31 -7.16 -14.32
C GLN A 69 15.50 -8.43 -14.01
N ILE A 70 14.25 -8.28 -13.57
CA ILE A 70 13.40 -9.39 -13.13
C ILE A 70 12.12 -9.56 -13.95
N SER A 71 11.59 -8.47 -14.54
CA SER A 71 10.34 -8.52 -15.31
C SER A 71 10.61 -9.06 -16.72
N GLY A 72 9.80 -10.02 -17.15
CA GLY A 72 9.96 -10.73 -18.41
C GLY A 72 10.94 -11.90 -18.37
N VAL A 73 11.57 -12.16 -17.23
CA VAL A 73 12.45 -13.32 -17.02
C VAL A 73 11.60 -14.54 -16.70
N ASN A 74 11.87 -15.67 -17.36
CA ASN A 74 11.14 -16.94 -17.15
C ASN A 74 9.61 -16.76 -17.24
N HIS A 75 9.15 -16.00 -18.24
CA HIS A 75 7.73 -15.69 -18.44
C HIS A 75 7.03 -15.16 -17.18
N THR A 76 7.75 -14.38 -16.36
CA THR A 76 7.23 -13.82 -15.12
C THR A 76 7.33 -12.30 -15.14
N TRP A 77 6.25 -11.62 -14.73
CA TRP A 77 6.16 -10.17 -14.63
C TRP A 77 5.61 -9.77 -13.28
N PHE A 78 6.01 -8.59 -12.80
CA PHE A 78 5.65 -8.10 -11.48
C PHE A 78 4.97 -6.74 -11.58
N CYS A 79 3.82 -6.59 -10.94
CA CYS A 79 3.10 -5.33 -10.78
C CYS A 79 2.64 -5.15 -9.33
N GLY A 80 2.42 -3.90 -8.93
CA GLY A 80 2.04 -3.50 -7.59
C GLY A 80 2.45 -2.05 -7.29
N ALA A 81 1.75 -1.45 -6.32
CA ALA A 81 1.97 -0.05 -5.93
C ALA A 81 3.40 0.24 -5.45
N TYR A 82 4.11 -0.80 -4.99
CA TYR A 82 5.50 -0.73 -4.56
C TYR A 82 6.49 -0.42 -5.69
N TRP A 83 6.07 -0.39 -6.96
CA TRP A 83 6.92 0.06 -8.07
C TRP A 83 7.03 1.58 -8.20
N HIS A 84 6.20 2.34 -7.49
CA HIS A 84 6.20 3.80 -7.51
C HIS A 84 6.05 4.37 -6.09
N ASN A 85 5.01 5.15 -5.79
CA ASN A 85 4.83 5.86 -4.53
C ASN A 85 3.86 5.17 -3.55
N GLY A 86 3.41 3.95 -3.84
CA GLY A 86 2.60 3.14 -2.93
C GLY A 86 1.11 3.44 -2.94
N PHE A 87 0.61 4.26 -3.87
CA PHE A 87 -0.81 4.56 -4.00
C PHE A 87 -1.56 3.54 -4.88
N HIS A 88 -2.89 3.61 -4.89
CA HIS A 88 -3.71 2.69 -5.67
C HIS A 88 -3.47 2.87 -7.18
N GLU A 89 -3.29 4.13 -7.60
CA GLU A 89 -2.99 4.55 -8.96
C GLU A 89 -1.65 3.99 -9.44
N ASP A 90 -0.67 3.90 -8.54
CA ASP A 90 0.62 3.29 -8.83
C ASP A 90 0.49 1.78 -9.10
N GLY A 91 -0.42 1.11 -8.37
CA GLY A 91 -0.79 -0.27 -8.63
C GLY A 91 -1.31 -0.44 -10.06
N VAL A 92 -2.30 0.38 -10.44
CA VAL A 92 -2.90 0.36 -11.79
C VAL A 92 -1.86 0.67 -12.87
N ARG A 93 -1.07 1.72 -12.68
CA ARG A 93 0.00 2.11 -13.61
C ARG A 93 0.98 0.97 -13.85
N SER A 94 1.47 0.35 -12.77
CA SER A 94 2.43 -0.76 -12.88
C SER A 94 1.84 -1.99 -13.58
N ALA A 95 0.52 -2.20 -13.50
CA ALA A 95 -0.16 -3.27 -14.22
C ALA A 95 -0.24 -2.97 -15.73
N LEU A 96 -0.50 -1.72 -16.11
CA LEU A 96 -0.48 -1.30 -17.53
C LEU A 96 0.92 -1.49 -18.15
N ASP A 97 1.99 -1.21 -17.40
CA ASP A 97 3.36 -1.52 -17.85
C ASP A 97 3.54 -3.00 -18.17
N VAL A 98 2.98 -3.89 -17.34
CA VAL A 98 3.08 -5.34 -17.52
C VAL A 98 2.25 -5.80 -18.72
N VAL A 99 1.03 -5.29 -18.89
CA VAL A 99 0.19 -5.59 -20.06
C VAL A 99 0.93 -5.24 -21.35
N THR A 100 1.53 -4.05 -21.42
CA THR A 100 2.29 -3.60 -22.59
C THR A 100 3.47 -4.54 -22.90
N GLN A 101 4.17 -5.02 -21.86
CA GLN A 101 5.27 -5.96 -22.01
C GLN A 101 4.82 -7.34 -22.49
N LEU A 102 3.67 -7.81 -22.00
CA LEU A 102 3.07 -9.08 -22.41
C LEU A 102 2.62 -9.03 -23.87
N GLU A 103 1.99 -7.94 -24.31
CA GLU A 103 1.61 -7.74 -25.71
C GLU A 103 2.83 -7.77 -26.64
N ALA A 104 3.89 -7.04 -26.28
CA ALA A 104 5.15 -7.07 -27.02
C ALA A 104 5.82 -8.45 -27.01
N TYR A 105 5.68 -9.21 -25.93
CA TYR A 105 6.19 -10.58 -25.84
C TYR A 105 5.41 -11.53 -26.78
N ALA A 106 4.08 -11.46 -26.79
CA ALA A 106 3.23 -12.27 -27.66
C ALA A 106 3.57 -12.03 -29.14
N GLN A 107 3.67 -10.77 -29.57
CA GLN A 107 4.02 -10.41 -30.94
C GLN A 107 5.38 -10.98 -31.38
N ARG A 108 6.40 -10.94 -30.50
CA ARG A 108 7.71 -11.54 -30.79
C ARG A 108 7.65 -13.06 -30.89
N SER A 109 6.84 -13.70 -30.04
CA SER A 109 6.67 -15.15 -30.08
C SER A 109 5.99 -15.64 -31.34
N GLU A 110 5.05 -14.86 -31.88
CA GLU A 110 4.37 -15.15 -33.16
C GLU A 110 5.32 -14.94 -34.35
N GLN A 111 6.16 -13.91 -34.33
CA GLN A 111 7.13 -13.63 -35.40
C GLN A 111 8.32 -14.61 -35.41
N GLY A 112 8.74 -15.12 -34.26
CA GLY A 112 9.84 -16.08 -34.14
C GLY A 112 9.44 -17.54 -34.42
N ALA A 113 8.15 -17.82 -34.60
CA ALA A 113 7.62 -19.15 -34.93
C ALA A 113 7.45 -19.38 -36.45
N ALA A 114 7.93 -18.45 -37.28
CA ALA A 114 7.95 -18.53 -38.75
C ALA A 114 9.33 -18.94 -39.29
#